data_AF-A0A924GAR2-F1
#
_entry.id   AF-A0A924GAR2-F1
#
_cell.length_a   1.000
_cell.length_b   1.000
_cell.length_c   1.000
_cell.angle_alpha   90.00
_cell.angle_beta   90.00
_cell.angle_gamma   90.00
#
_symmetry.space_group_name_H-M   'P 1'
#
loop_
_entity.id
_entity.type
_entity.pdbx_description
1 polymer ?
#
loop_
_entity_poly.entity_id
_entity_poly.type
_entity_poly.pdbx_seq_one_letter_code
_entity_poly.pdbx_strand_id
1 'polypeptide(L)' 'MVEQNPFFTPSPLPYGLPPFAEIRDDHYRPGFDQGFAEQLAEIARITGERGLPTFENTLIALEKSGQTL' A
#
# COMPACT_ATOMS: atom_id res chain seq x y z
N MET A 1 -21.54 7.95 3.30
CA MET A 1 -20.37 7.71 4.15
C MET A 1 -19.53 6.70 3.40
N VAL A 2 -18.29 7.04 3.04
CA VAL A 2 -17.41 6.04 2.42
C VAL A 2 -17.18 4.99 3.47
N GLU A 3 -17.68 3.79 3.23
CA GLU A 3 -17.41 2.65 4.10
C GLU A 3 -15.89 2.44 4.09
N GLN A 4 -15.24 2.51 5.25
CA GLN A 4 -13.77 2.40 5.32
C GLN A 4 -13.38 0.99 4.87
N ASN A 5 -12.60 0.89 3.79
CA ASN A 5 -12.07 -0.37 3.33
C ASN A 5 -11.00 -0.87 4.33
N PRO A 6 -11.14 -2.06 4.93
CA PRO A 6 -10.23 -2.55 5.96
C PRO A 6 -8.77 -2.73 5.47
N PHE A 7 -8.53 -2.74 4.16
CA PHE A 7 -7.19 -2.80 3.58
C PHE A 7 -6.43 -1.47 3.59
N PHE A 8 -7.10 -0.33 3.84
CA PHE A 8 -6.47 1.00 3.78
C PHE A 8 -5.69 1.38 5.05
N THR A 9 -5.73 0.53 6.08
CA THR A 9 -5.01 0.74 7.33
C THR A 9 -4.44 -0.58 7.84
N PRO A 10 -3.25 -0.59 8.48
CA PRO A 10 -2.73 -1.80 9.11
C PRO A 10 -3.71 -2.39 10.13
N SER A 11 -3.79 -3.71 10.19
CA SER A 11 -4.69 -4.38 11.13
C SER A 11 -4.32 -4.10 12.59
N PRO A 12 -5.29 -3.76 13.46
CA PRO A 12 -5.05 -3.59 14.89
C PRO A 12 -5.04 -4.92 15.65
N LEU A 13 -5.34 -6.05 15.00
CA LEU A 13 -5.41 -7.37 15.65
C LEU A 13 -4.01 -7.92 15.96
N PRO A 14 -3.87 -8.85 16.93
CA PRO A 14 -2.58 -9.42 17.29
C PRO A 14 -1.79 -9.93 16.08
N TYR A 15 -0.52 -9.55 16.02
CA TYR A 15 0.41 -9.90 14.93
C TYR A 15 -0.01 -9.41 13.54
N GLY A 16 -0.92 -8.45 13.44
CA GLY A 16 -1.43 -7.95 12.17
C GLY A 16 -2.39 -8.92 11.48
N LEU A 17 -3.06 -9.81 12.24
CA LEU A 17 -4.07 -10.70 11.68
C LEU A 17 -5.12 -9.89 10.90
N PRO A 18 -5.42 -10.21 9.62
CA PRO A 18 -6.43 -9.46 8.89
C PRO A 18 -7.79 -9.48 9.61
N PRO A 19 -8.54 -8.37 9.64
CA PRO A 19 -9.85 -8.30 10.27
C PRO A 19 -10.90 -9.02 9.39
N PHE A 20 -10.81 -10.35 9.30
CA PHE A 20 -11.65 -11.17 8.41
C PHE A 20 -13.16 -11.01 8.64
N ALA A 21 -13.57 -10.63 9.85
CA ALA A 21 -14.97 -10.33 10.16
C ALA A 21 -15.49 -9.05 9.46
N GLU A 22 -14.60 -8.15 9.08
CA GLU A 22 -14.90 -6.87 8.43
C GLU A 22 -14.65 -6.91 6.91
N ILE A 23 -13.87 -7.88 6.42
CA ILE A 23 -13.57 -8.04 4.99
C ILE A 23 -14.78 -8.65 4.27
N ARG A 24 -15.14 -8.06 3.13
CA ARG A 24 -16.23 -8.48 2.24
C ARG A 24 -15.77 -8.40 0.79
N ASP A 25 -16.45 -9.10 -0.10
CA ASP A 25 -16.07 -9.17 -1.52
C ASP A 25 -15.96 -7.79 -2.19
N ASP A 26 -16.86 -6.88 -1.84
CA ASP A 26 -16.90 -5.52 -2.37
C ASP A 26 -15.69 -4.66 -1.95
N HIS A 27 -14.87 -5.12 -0.99
CA HIS A 27 -13.64 -4.43 -0.58
C HIS A 27 -12.45 -4.73 -1.48
N TYR A 28 -12.45 -5.87 -2.19
CA TYR A 28 -11.26 -6.27 -2.96
C TYR A 28 -11.00 -5.35 -4.13
N ARG A 29 -12.00 -5.10 -4.97
CA ARG A 29 -11.78 -4.30 -6.18
C ARG A 29 -11.33 -2.87 -5.86
N PRO A 30 -12.01 -2.11 -4.97
CA PRO A 30 -11.53 -0.80 -4.55
C PRO A 30 -10.19 -0.86 -3.82
N GLY A 31 -9.93 -1.95 -3.08
CA GLY A 31 -8.66 -2.21 -2.39
C GLY A 31 -7.49 -2.27 -3.36
N PHE A 32 -7.60 -3.13 -4.38
CA PHE A 32 -6.60 -3.27 -5.43
C PHE A 32 -6.45 -2.01 -6.27
N ASP A 33 -7.55 -1.38 -6.69
CA ASP A 33 -7.49 -0.15 -7.50
C ASP A 33 -6.71 0.95 -6.78
N GLN A 34 -6.94 1.13 -5.47
CA GLN A 34 -6.20 2.08 -4.63
C GLN A 34 -4.73 1.65 -4.47
N GLY A 35 -4.48 0.39 -4.12
CA GLY A 35 -3.12 -0.12 -3.92
C GLY A 35 -2.25 0.00 -5.17
N PHE A 36 -2.80 -0.29 -6.36
CA PHE A 36 -2.09 -0.09 -7.63
C PHE A 36 -1.80 1.39 -7.89
N ALA A 37 -2.76 2.27 -7.64
CA ALA A 37 -2.57 3.71 -7.83
C ALA A 37 -1.47 4.26 -6.92
N GLU A 38 -1.47 3.87 -5.64
CA GLU A 38 -0.45 4.28 -4.66
C GLU A 38 0.93 3.74 -5.03
N GLN A 39 1.06 2.45 -5.33
CA GLN A 39 2.33 1.85 -5.69
C GLN A 39 2.94 2.49 -6.95
N LEU A 40 2.13 2.74 -7.98
CA LEU A 40 2.60 3.42 -9.19
C LEU A 40 3.09 4.85 -8.90
N ALA A 41 2.39 5.59 -8.03
CA ALA A 41 2.80 6.93 -7.64
C ALA A 41 4.12 6.91 -6.84
N GLU A 42 4.30 5.95 -5.94
CA GLU A 42 5.53 5.76 -5.17
C GLU A 42 6.70 5.37 -6.07
N ILE A 43 6.51 4.43 -7.00
CA ILE A 43 7.54 4.04 -7.98
C ILE A 43 7.91 5.23 -8.87
N ALA A 44 6.94 6.03 -9.33
CA ALA A 44 7.20 7.22 -10.12
C ALA A 44 8.03 8.25 -9.33
N ARG A 45 7.78 8.41 -8.03
CA ARG A 45 8.58 9.27 -7.15
C ARG A 45 10.01 8.75 -6.99
N ILE A 46 10.19 7.45 -6.80
CA ILE A 46 11.51 6.81 -6.65
C ILE A 46 12.33 6.95 -7.93
N THR A 47 11.73 6.61 -9.07
CA THR A 47 12.42 6.63 -10.38
C THR A 47 12.61 8.05 -10.93
N GLY A 48 11.81 9.02 -10.48
CA GLY A 48 11.92 10.43 -10.83
C GLY A 48 12.92 11.24 -9.99
N GLU A 49 13.54 10.63 -8.97
CA GLU A 49 14.48 11.32 -8.09
C GLU A 49 15.76 11.71 -8.84
N ARG A 50 16.15 13.00 -8.79
CA ARG A 50 17.30 13.54 -9.55
C ARG A 50 18.66 13.38 -8.86
N GLY A 51 18.73 12.57 -7.80
CA GLY A 51 19.95 12.27 -7.06
C GLY A 51 20.72 11.07 -7.63
N LEU A 52 21.92 10.82 -7.10
CA LEU A 52 22.57 9.53 -7.33
C LEU A 52 21.73 8.43 -6.65
N PRO A 53 21.56 7.27 -7.30
CA PRO A 53 20.88 6.15 -6.68
C PRO A 53 21.70 5.67 -5.47
N THR A 54 21.05 5.56 -4.32
CA THR A 54 21.57 4.97 -3.10
C THR A 54 20.71 3.77 -2.72
N PHE A 55 21.21 2.99 -1.77
CA PHE A 55 20.46 1.87 -1.22
C PHE A 55 19.15 2.34 -0.57
N GLU A 56 19.16 3.49 0.08
CA GLU A 56 18.01 4.06 0.80
C GLU A 56 16.95 4.62 -0.16
N ASN A 57 17.35 5.45 -1.13
CA ASN A 57 16.41 6.11 -2.02
C ASN A 57 15.89 5.21 -3.14
N THR A 58 16.56 4.08 -3.41
CA THR A 58 16.14 3.12 -4.42
C THR A 58 15.63 1.83 -3.80
N LEU A 59 16.50 1.03 -3.16
CA LEU A 59 16.10 -0.32 -2.71
C LEU A 59 15.14 -0.28 -1.52
N ILE A 60 15.50 0.44 -0.45
CA ILE A 60 14.63 0.56 0.72
C ILE A 60 13.33 1.29 0.39
N ALA A 61 13.38 2.28 -0.51
CA ALA A 61 12.17 2.96 -0.96
C ALA A 61 11.23 2.01 -1.75
N LEU A 62 11.79 1.16 -2.62
CA LEU A 62 11.01 0.14 -3.34
C LEU A 62 10.41 -0.90 -2.38
N GLU A 63 11.20 -1.41 -1.43
CA GLU A 63 10.73 -2.38 -0.42
C GLU A 63 9.60 -1.83 0.45
N LYS A 64 9.61 -0.53 0.73
CA LYS A 64 8.56 0.14 1.51
C LYS A 64 7.32 0.52 0.70
N SER A 65 7.40 0.51 -0.64
CA SER A 65 6.26 0.88 -1.49
C SER A 65 5.18 -0.21 -1.49
N GLY A 66 3.96 0.16 -1.88
CA GLY A 66 2.86 -0.77 -2.11
C GLY A 66 2.31 -1.41 -0.83
N GLN A 67 2.30 -0.72 0.31
CA GLN A 67 1.83 -1.28 1.59
C GLN A 67 0.35 -1.71 1.59
N THR A 68 -0.46 -1.19 0.67
CA THR A 68 -1.87 -1.55 0.52
C THR A 68 -2.09 -2.78 -0.37
N LEU A 69 -1.04 -3.29 -1.05
CA LEU A 69 -1.08 -4.48 -1.91
C LEU A 69 -0.57 -5.75 -1.24
#